data_AF-A0AAD7HFH1-F1
#
_entry.id   AF-A0AAD7HFH1-F1
#
_cell.length_a   1.000
_cell.length_b   1.000
_cell.length_c   1.000
_cell.angle_alpha   90.00
_cell.angle_beta   90.00
_cell.angle_gamma   90.00
#
_symmetry.space_group_name_H-M   'P 1'
#
loop_
_entity.id
_entity.type
_entity.pdbx_description
1 polymer ?
#
loop_
_entity_poly.entity_id
_entity_poly.type
_entity_poly.pdbx_seq_one_letter_code
_entity_poly.pdbx_strand_id
1 'polypeptide(L)'
;IFAPVDRADRRAIISLSNAHNHPRPPAIKVSRKGKDLYKEAISTAGTMGLTVLKCDNGSYTNKIFGGNIPAAIDAALSNPRVKRKLIYDLKTVDNPHGLGIEGVCFFQKKMTETLPAEKRYIQHITSEDGVEVILTMLPFLAGRIHSAKASLHDNTYSRVHGAWKEWEVVIWDDKVNFRATISRFYSKHEAYEVFKKMWTVLWDTIHRVTGVEVKFKFLHGEGLRTILVDGNKPQGNSLGADLVARNNPEISGITETDPKKMVTHILKTCTFHLDRKYTEMAKTVPDDDMRRIRCARYLKTQDELDEFVAWCKQCPYKVVRDWVKDKDSISWFWPSINEHLSKIPKEDWYLTRSDTNLNESAHPYTNQHTGTNLPLLSAIQTAYRLDLQVEEKIKLMEANCVLVNHRNTQSQRDRNNAARRASHHQQALNRVSAQNELEDIDLALQKEAEARKASTEHSKELREKKKALQMTSGVKKTKKQGEKDKVKLPDETEMAGLTESDAIYPEQLAFMPQSAHMESTSGVELDSELQLPSAGFAFELNFDDYIAAYIK
;
A
#
# COMPACT_ATOMS: atom_id res chain seq x y z
N ILE A 1 46.81 -28.85 9.66
CA ILE A 1 47.61 -29.72 10.57
C ILE A 1 49.06 -29.35 10.35
N PHE A 2 49.76 -28.95 11.40
CA PHE A 2 51.20 -28.66 11.33
C PHE A 2 51.99 -29.82 11.93
N ALA A 3 53.04 -30.24 11.23
CA ALA A 3 54.00 -31.24 11.71
C ALA A 3 55.27 -30.54 12.18
N PRO A 4 55.90 -31.00 13.28
CA PRO A 4 57.19 -30.48 13.73
C PRO A 4 58.27 -30.70 12.67
N VAL A 5 59.24 -29.79 12.62
CA VAL A 5 60.42 -29.93 11.73
C VAL A 5 61.33 -31.07 12.20
N ASP A 6 61.35 -31.34 13.51
CA ASP A 6 62.04 -32.49 14.09
C ASP A 6 61.27 -33.79 13.80
N ARG A 7 61.92 -34.69 13.04
CA ARG A 7 61.34 -35.98 12.62
C ARG A 7 61.29 -37.03 13.74
N ALA A 8 61.95 -36.80 14.86
CA ALA A 8 61.82 -37.63 16.05
C ALA A 8 60.56 -37.28 16.87
N ASP A 9 60.02 -36.06 16.72
CA ASP A 9 58.81 -35.62 17.40
C ASP A 9 57.55 -36.09 16.65
N ARG A 10 56.90 -37.11 17.20
CA ARG A 10 55.68 -37.72 16.62
C ARG A 10 54.39 -37.01 17.00
N ARG A 11 54.46 -35.84 17.65
CA ARG A 11 53.28 -35.05 18.01
C ARG A 11 52.83 -34.22 16.81
N ALA A 12 51.52 -34.12 16.59
CA ALA A 12 50.94 -33.24 15.57
C ALA A 12 50.14 -32.12 16.24
N ILE A 13 50.32 -30.88 15.78
CA ILE A 13 49.48 -29.76 16.23
C ILE A 13 48.31 -29.61 15.27
N ILE A 14 47.12 -29.94 15.77
CA ILE A 14 45.86 -29.77 15.05
C ILE A 14 45.27 -28.42 15.48
N SER A 15 45.45 -27.39 14.65
CA SER A 15 44.69 -26.15 14.78
C SER A 15 43.34 -26.33 14.08
N LEU A 16 42.26 -26.36 14.85
CA LEU A 16 40.89 -26.40 14.35
C LEU A 16 40.42 -24.96 14.10
N SER A 17 40.39 -24.52 12.85
CA SER A 17 39.66 -23.32 12.46
C SER A 17 38.19 -23.65 12.19
N ASN A 18 37.27 -22.78 12.62
CA ASN A 18 35.81 -22.99 12.56
C ASN A 18 35.29 -24.25 13.29
N ALA A 19 35.78 -24.51 14.51
CA ALA A 19 35.21 -25.57 15.34
C ALA A 19 33.75 -25.23 15.72
N HIS A 20 32.80 -26.01 15.20
CA HIS A 20 31.41 -25.95 15.66
C HIS A 20 31.31 -26.62 17.04
N ASN A 21 30.79 -25.88 18.03
CA ASN A 21 30.60 -26.31 19.41
C ASN A 21 29.33 -27.14 19.65
N HIS A 22 28.74 -27.68 18.59
CA HIS A 22 27.57 -28.53 18.66
C HIS A 22 27.73 -29.74 17.72
N PRO A 23 27.09 -30.89 18.02
CA PRO A 23 27.02 -32.00 17.08
C PRO A 23 26.45 -31.51 15.76
N ARG A 24 26.99 -31.99 14.64
CA ARG A 24 26.39 -31.70 13.33
C ARG A 24 25.02 -32.39 13.29
N PRO A 25 23.91 -31.65 13.07
CA PRO A 25 22.60 -32.29 12.94
C PRO A 25 22.64 -33.36 11.83
N PRO A 26 21.88 -34.46 11.96
CA PRO A 26 21.88 -35.51 10.96
C PRO A 26 21.53 -34.93 9.58
N ALA A 27 22.35 -35.23 8.58
CA ALA A 27 22.10 -34.83 7.20
C ALA A 27 21.01 -35.74 6.60
N ILE A 28 19.75 -35.36 6.78
CA ILE A 28 18.62 -36.15 6.28
C ILE A 28 18.32 -35.71 4.84
N LYS A 29 18.45 -36.65 3.90
CA LYS A 29 17.97 -36.47 2.53
C LYS A 29 16.47 -36.77 2.49
N VAL A 30 15.72 -35.97 1.75
CA VAL A 30 14.30 -36.28 1.51
C VAL A 30 14.18 -37.60 0.75
N SER A 31 13.36 -38.48 1.30
CA SER A 31 13.05 -39.81 0.75
C SER A 31 12.32 -39.69 -0.58
N ARG A 32 12.32 -40.77 -1.37
CA ARG A 32 11.57 -40.80 -2.63
C ARG A 32 10.07 -40.60 -2.39
N LYS A 33 9.48 -41.31 -1.42
CA LYS A 33 8.08 -41.14 -1.02
C LYS A 33 7.76 -39.70 -0.62
N GLY A 34 8.59 -39.08 0.22
CA GLY A 34 8.40 -37.70 0.64
C GLY A 34 8.48 -36.71 -0.54
N LYS A 35 9.42 -36.92 -1.47
CA LYS A 35 9.50 -36.13 -2.71
C LYS A 35 8.25 -36.29 -3.56
N ASP A 36 7.81 -37.52 -3.79
CA ASP A 36 6.70 -37.82 -4.71
C ASP A 36 5.39 -37.25 -4.18
N LEU A 37 5.08 -37.44 -2.89
CA LEU A 37 3.91 -36.82 -2.24
C LEU A 37 3.95 -35.29 -2.27
N TYR A 38 5.12 -34.69 -2.01
CA TYR A 38 5.23 -33.24 -2.03
C TYR A 38 5.12 -32.68 -3.46
N LYS A 39 5.64 -33.40 -4.46
CA LYS A 39 5.47 -33.06 -5.88
C LYS A 39 4.01 -33.18 -6.31
N GLU A 40 3.31 -34.23 -5.89
CA GLU A 40 1.88 -34.39 -6.11
C GLU A 40 1.11 -33.19 -5.54
N ALA A 41 1.40 -32.79 -4.31
CA ALA A 41 0.80 -31.60 -3.70
C ALA A 41 1.06 -30.32 -4.52
N ILE A 42 2.28 -30.15 -5.03
CA ILE A 42 2.61 -29.01 -5.92
C ILE A 42 1.82 -29.08 -7.23
N SER A 43 1.74 -30.25 -7.86
CA SER A 43 1.01 -30.46 -9.11
C SER A 43 -0.50 -30.21 -8.95
N THR A 44 -1.10 -30.68 -7.86
CA THR A 44 -2.51 -30.40 -7.53
C THR A 44 -2.76 -28.92 -7.25
N ALA A 45 -1.82 -28.23 -6.59
CA ALA A 45 -1.92 -26.78 -6.36
C ALA A 45 -1.78 -25.95 -7.64
N GLY A 46 -1.04 -26.48 -8.62
CA GLY A 46 -0.44 -25.72 -9.70
C GLY A 46 0.80 -24.92 -9.26
N THR A 47 1.76 -24.76 -10.16
CA THR A 47 3.03 -24.09 -9.85
C THR A 47 2.94 -22.55 -9.83
N MET A 48 1.89 -21.99 -10.42
CA MET A 48 1.72 -20.54 -10.59
C MET A 48 1.58 -19.81 -9.25
N GLY A 49 2.55 -18.94 -8.92
CA GLY A 49 2.54 -18.16 -7.67
C GLY A 49 2.66 -19.01 -6.40
N LEU A 50 2.99 -20.31 -6.53
CA LEU A 50 3.09 -21.23 -5.40
C LEU A 50 4.33 -20.92 -4.56
N THR A 51 4.14 -20.88 -3.24
CA THR A 51 5.19 -20.76 -2.23
C THR A 51 5.14 -21.97 -1.31
N VAL A 52 6.20 -22.19 -0.52
CA VAL A 52 6.21 -23.27 0.49
C VAL A 52 5.03 -23.12 1.45
N LEU A 53 4.77 -21.91 1.94
CA LEU A 53 3.66 -21.66 2.86
C LEU A 53 2.30 -21.96 2.23
N LYS A 54 2.06 -21.53 0.98
CA LYS A 54 0.81 -21.82 0.26
C LYS A 54 0.63 -23.32 0.01
N CYS A 55 1.73 -24.01 -0.32
CA CYS A 55 1.73 -25.46 -0.53
C CYS A 55 1.43 -26.18 0.79
N ASP A 56 2.17 -25.90 1.86
CA ASP A 56 2.02 -26.57 3.16
C ASP A 56 0.61 -26.37 3.76
N ASN A 57 0.05 -25.17 3.63
CA ASN A 57 -1.28 -24.83 4.18
C ASN A 57 -2.44 -25.22 3.26
N GLY A 58 -2.16 -25.78 2.09
CA GLY A 58 -3.19 -26.21 1.14
C GLY A 58 -4.01 -27.38 1.68
N SER A 59 -5.33 -27.32 1.51
CA SER A 59 -6.22 -28.44 1.87
C SER A 59 -5.87 -29.73 1.10
N TYR A 60 -5.37 -29.59 -0.14
CA TYR A 60 -4.85 -30.68 -0.95
C TYR A 60 -3.61 -31.34 -0.31
N THR A 61 -2.68 -30.56 0.23
CA THR A 61 -1.47 -31.09 0.90
C THR A 61 -1.86 -31.87 2.13
N ASN A 62 -2.77 -31.33 2.95
CA ASN A 62 -3.27 -32.06 4.11
C ASN A 62 -3.88 -33.41 3.71
N LYS A 63 -4.71 -33.45 2.65
CA LYS A 63 -5.29 -34.70 2.12
C LYS A 63 -4.22 -35.68 1.61
N ILE A 64 -3.26 -35.22 0.80
CA ILE A 64 -2.20 -36.05 0.21
C ILE A 64 -1.29 -36.65 1.30
N PHE A 65 -1.04 -35.90 2.37
CA PHE A 65 -0.25 -36.36 3.52
C PHE A 65 -1.10 -37.05 4.60
N GLY A 66 -2.37 -37.37 4.32
CA GLY A 66 -3.26 -38.14 5.19
C GLY A 66 -3.53 -37.46 6.54
N GLY A 67 -3.77 -36.14 6.53
CA GLY A 67 -4.00 -35.36 7.74
C GLY A 67 -2.74 -34.86 8.44
N ASN A 68 -1.56 -35.38 8.06
CA ASN A 68 -0.30 -35.04 8.71
C ASN A 68 0.42 -33.88 8.04
N ILE A 69 1.25 -33.17 8.81
CA ILE A 69 2.18 -32.19 8.23
C ILE A 69 3.28 -32.91 7.41
N PRO A 70 3.82 -32.30 6.34
CA PRO A 70 4.83 -32.95 5.50
C PRO A 70 6.06 -33.46 6.26
N ALA A 71 6.47 -32.74 7.31
CA ALA A 71 7.61 -33.09 8.15
C ALA A 71 7.39 -34.36 9.00
N ALA A 72 6.13 -34.72 9.29
CA ALA A 72 5.81 -35.94 10.04
C ALA A 72 5.94 -37.20 9.18
N ILE A 73 5.75 -37.08 7.86
CA ILE A 73 5.96 -38.18 6.90
C ILE A 73 7.44 -38.26 6.50
N ASP A 74 8.11 -37.12 6.32
CA ASP A 74 9.53 -37.06 6.00
C ASP A 74 10.21 -35.88 6.70
N ALA A 75 11.08 -36.17 7.66
CA ALA A 75 11.75 -35.15 8.47
C ALA A 75 12.55 -34.13 7.63
N ALA A 76 13.04 -34.48 6.43
CA ALA A 76 13.75 -33.54 5.57
C ALA A 76 12.83 -32.45 4.97
N LEU A 77 11.51 -32.70 4.90
CA LEU A 77 10.51 -31.71 4.50
C LEU A 77 10.26 -30.64 5.56
N SER A 78 10.82 -30.77 6.77
CA SER A 78 10.91 -29.65 7.72
C SER A 78 11.79 -28.52 7.18
N ASN A 79 12.76 -28.82 6.31
CA ASN A 79 13.69 -27.85 5.76
C ASN A 79 13.06 -27.04 4.61
N PRO A 80 12.85 -25.72 4.76
CA PRO A 80 12.22 -24.91 3.73
C PRO A 80 13.05 -24.81 2.44
N ARG A 81 14.36 -25.04 2.49
CA ARG A 81 15.22 -25.04 1.28
C ARG A 81 14.93 -26.25 0.39
N VAL A 82 14.68 -27.42 0.99
CA VAL A 82 14.33 -28.64 0.25
C VAL A 82 13.00 -28.45 -0.47
N LYS A 83 11.98 -27.97 0.26
CA LYS A 83 10.66 -27.68 -0.30
C LYS A 83 10.71 -26.62 -1.39
N ARG A 84 11.46 -25.53 -1.19
CA ARG A 84 11.69 -24.50 -2.23
C ARG A 84 12.33 -25.07 -3.48
N LYS A 85 13.33 -25.96 -3.32
CA LYS A 85 13.97 -26.62 -4.46
C LYS A 85 12.98 -27.49 -5.22
N LEU A 86 12.16 -28.29 -4.55
CA LEU A 86 11.12 -29.11 -5.22
C LEU A 86 10.11 -28.26 -6.00
N ILE A 87 9.65 -27.14 -5.42
CA ILE A 87 8.78 -26.18 -6.10
C ILE A 87 9.49 -25.56 -7.30
N TYR A 88 10.75 -25.15 -7.14
CA TYR A 88 11.55 -24.56 -8.21
C TYR A 88 11.75 -25.54 -9.37
N ASP A 89 12.15 -26.77 -9.07
CA ASP A 89 12.37 -27.82 -10.08
C ASP A 89 11.11 -28.04 -10.93
N LEU A 90 9.92 -28.10 -10.30
CA LEU A 90 8.64 -28.21 -11.02
C LEU A 90 8.29 -26.93 -11.81
N LYS A 91 8.52 -25.74 -11.25
CA LYS A 91 8.32 -24.48 -11.97
C LYS A 91 9.16 -24.39 -13.25
N THR A 92 10.40 -24.90 -13.20
CA THR A 92 11.30 -24.94 -14.35
C THR A 92 10.84 -25.95 -15.41
N VAL A 93 10.24 -27.08 -15.00
CA VAL A 93 9.62 -28.02 -15.92
C VAL A 93 8.41 -27.39 -16.62
N ASP A 94 7.54 -26.70 -15.86
CA ASP A 94 6.35 -26.05 -16.41
C ASP A 94 6.69 -24.82 -17.28
N ASN A 95 7.83 -24.18 -17.03
CA ASN A 95 8.30 -22.99 -17.73
C ASN A 95 9.73 -23.22 -18.23
N PRO A 96 9.92 -24.05 -19.27
CA PRO A 96 11.24 -24.42 -19.77
C PRO A 96 12.04 -23.22 -20.31
N HIS A 97 11.35 -22.15 -20.71
CA HIS A 97 11.93 -20.87 -21.15
C HIS A 97 12.22 -19.89 -19.99
N GLY A 98 12.12 -20.35 -18.75
CA GLY A 98 12.35 -19.55 -17.55
C GLY A 98 11.16 -18.69 -17.15
N LEU A 99 11.37 -17.85 -16.13
CA LEU A 99 10.35 -16.97 -15.53
C LEU A 99 10.61 -15.47 -15.80
N GLY A 100 11.63 -15.17 -16.59
CA GLY A 100 12.02 -13.83 -17.04
C GLY A 100 11.34 -13.42 -18.34
N ILE A 101 11.95 -12.48 -19.07
CA ILE A 101 11.38 -11.93 -20.32
C ILE A 101 11.23 -13.00 -21.41
N GLU A 102 12.16 -13.96 -21.50
CA GLU A 102 12.12 -15.06 -22.45
C GLU A 102 10.90 -15.95 -22.24
N GLY A 103 10.57 -16.23 -20.97
CA GLY A 103 9.37 -16.94 -20.58
C GLY A 103 8.10 -16.18 -20.94
N VAL A 104 8.10 -14.85 -20.81
CA VAL A 104 6.97 -13.99 -21.23
C VAL A 104 6.77 -14.01 -22.73
N CYS A 105 7.84 -13.88 -23.52
CA CYS A 105 7.79 -13.96 -24.98
C CYS A 105 7.24 -15.32 -25.44
N PHE A 106 7.72 -16.42 -24.84
CA PHE A 106 7.19 -17.75 -25.14
C PHE A 106 5.71 -17.87 -24.76
N PHE A 107 5.30 -17.35 -23.59
CA PHE A 107 3.91 -17.37 -23.17
C PHE A 107 3.01 -16.57 -24.12
N GLN A 108 3.45 -15.38 -24.59
CA GLN A 108 2.73 -14.61 -25.60
C GLN A 108 2.61 -15.37 -26.93
N LYS A 109 3.69 -16.00 -27.39
CA LYS A 109 3.68 -16.81 -28.61
C LYS A 109 2.66 -17.93 -28.50
N LYS A 110 2.67 -18.69 -27.39
CA LYS A 110 1.69 -19.74 -27.12
C LYS A 110 0.26 -19.20 -27.13
N MET A 111 -0.01 -18.06 -26.49
CA MET A 111 -1.34 -17.43 -26.53
C MET A 111 -1.75 -17.03 -27.96
N THR A 112 -0.81 -16.56 -28.77
CA THR A 112 -1.09 -16.16 -30.15
C THR A 112 -1.45 -17.36 -31.03
N GLU A 113 -0.81 -18.50 -30.79
CA GLU A 113 -1.05 -19.76 -31.50
C GLU A 113 -2.34 -20.47 -31.04
N THR A 114 -2.70 -20.34 -29.76
CA THR A 114 -3.79 -21.12 -29.15
C THR A 114 -5.08 -20.34 -28.92
N LEU A 115 -5.02 -19.01 -28.80
CA LEU A 115 -6.16 -18.18 -28.44
C LEU A 115 -6.52 -17.19 -29.56
N PRO A 116 -7.83 -16.95 -29.77
CA PRO A 116 -8.28 -15.89 -30.65
C PRO A 116 -7.95 -14.51 -30.04
N ALA A 117 -7.94 -13.47 -30.89
CA ALA A 117 -7.40 -12.16 -30.54
C ALA A 117 -8.05 -11.54 -29.29
N GLU A 118 -9.35 -11.73 -29.12
CA GLU A 118 -10.16 -11.24 -28.01
C GLU A 118 -9.85 -11.89 -26.65
N LYS A 119 -9.13 -13.03 -26.64
CA LYS A 119 -8.74 -13.74 -25.40
C LYS A 119 -7.25 -13.59 -25.07
N ARG A 120 -6.46 -12.97 -25.93
CA ARG A 120 -5.03 -12.76 -25.69
C ARG A 120 -4.84 -11.74 -24.58
N TYR A 121 -3.86 -11.97 -23.70
CA TYR A 121 -3.61 -11.08 -22.55
C TYR A 121 -2.38 -10.21 -22.72
N ILE A 122 -1.26 -10.79 -23.18
CA ILE A 122 -0.05 -10.01 -23.50
C ILE A 122 -0.23 -9.39 -24.87
N GLN A 123 -0.48 -8.08 -24.90
CA GLN A 123 -0.82 -7.35 -26.11
C GLN A 123 0.38 -6.68 -26.79
N HIS A 124 1.43 -6.38 -26.02
CA HIS A 124 2.64 -5.77 -26.55
C HIS A 124 3.86 -6.19 -25.71
N ILE A 125 4.97 -6.46 -26.40
CA ILE A 125 6.30 -6.61 -25.81
C ILE A 125 7.23 -5.81 -26.72
N THR A 126 7.97 -4.86 -26.16
CA THR A 126 9.01 -4.13 -26.88
C THR A 126 10.28 -4.09 -26.04
N SER A 127 11.41 -4.12 -26.73
CA SER A 127 12.77 -3.99 -26.18
C SER A 127 13.61 -3.17 -27.16
N GLU A 128 13.05 -2.07 -27.65
CA GLU A 128 13.70 -1.13 -28.56
C GLU A 128 14.48 -0.08 -27.76
N ASP A 129 15.68 0.29 -28.21
CA ASP A 129 16.50 1.39 -27.65
C ASP A 129 16.75 1.32 -26.13
N GLY A 130 16.81 0.11 -25.57
CA GLY A 130 16.97 -0.09 -24.11
C GLY A 130 15.70 0.19 -23.29
N VAL A 131 14.56 0.40 -23.96
CA VAL A 131 13.24 0.57 -23.34
C VAL A 131 12.49 -0.76 -23.42
N GLU A 132 12.50 -1.50 -22.32
CA GLU A 132 11.70 -2.71 -22.17
C GLU A 132 10.32 -2.39 -21.60
N VAL A 133 9.27 -2.61 -22.39
CA VAL A 133 7.87 -2.41 -21.97
C VAL A 133 7.04 -3.63 -22.38
N ILE A 134 6.32 -4.18 -21.42
CA ILE A 134 5.31 -5.21 -21.62
C ILE A 134 3.96 -4.61 -21.27
N LEU A 135 2.98 -4.74 -22.17
CA LEU A 135 1.59 -4.35 -21.94
C LEU A 135 0.70 -5.59 -21.87
N THR A 136 -0.05 -5.71 -20.78
CA THR A 136 -1.03 -6.77 -20.58
C THR A 136 -2.42 -6.21 -20.32
N MET A 137 -3.42 -6.73 -21.02
CA MET A 137 -4.82 -6.38 -20.83
C MET A 137 -5.72 -7.44 -21.45
N LEU A 138 -6.91 -7.64 -20.88
CA LEU A 138 -8.00 -8.33 -21.53
C LEU A 138 -8.76 -7.35 -22.43
N PRO A 139 -8.98 -7.66 -23.73
CA PRO A 139 -9.71 -6.77 -24.64
C PRO A 139 -11.08 -6.31 -24.12
N PHE A 140 -11.83 -7.20 -23.44
CA PHE A 140 -13.10 -6.85 -22.80
C PHE A 140 -12.94 -5.76 -21.73
N LEU A 141 -11.95 -5.90 -20.83
CA LEU A 141 -11.69 -4.92 -19.78
C LEU A 141 -11.14 -3.62 -20.37
N ALA A 142 -10.26 -3.69 -21.36
CA ALA A 142 -9.74 -2.53 -22.07
C ALA A 142 -10.87 -1.69 -22.68
N GLY A 143 -11.89 -2.32 -23.27
CA GLY A 143 -13.05 -1.63 -23.85
C GLY A 143 -13.87 -0.82 -22.86
N ARG A 144 -13.76 -1.07 -21.54
CA ARG A 144 -14.48 -0.31 -20.51
C ARG A 144 -13.98 1.13 -20.39
N ILE A 145 -12.77 1.43 -20.89
CA ILE A 145 -12.21 2.79 -20.89
C ILE A 145 -13.06 3.77 -21.70
N HIS A 146 -13.74 3.30 -22.75
CA HIS A 146 -14.52 4.15 -23.66
C HIS A 146 -15.72 4.80 -22.98
N SER A 147 -16.22 4.19 -21.91
CA SER A 147 -17.28 4.75 -21.06
C SER A 147 -16.77 5.40 -19.77
N ALA A 148 -15.46 5.35 -19.51
CA ALA A 148 -14.88 5.88 -18.28
C ALA A 148 -14.80 7.42 -18.33
N LYS A 149 -15.08 8.06 -17.19
CA LYS A 149 -14.87 9.52 -17.04
C LYS A 149 -13.39 9.86 -16.81
N ALA A 150 -12.66 8.99 -16.12
CA ALA A 150 -11.27 9.20 -15.77
C ALA A 150 -10.51 7.87 -15.73
N SER A 151 -9.20 7.95 -15.99
CA SER A 151 -8.26 6.85 -15.74
C SER A 151 -7.24 7.25 -14.68
N LEU A 152 -6.83 6.28 -13.88
CA LEU A 152 -5.84 6.43 -12.81
C LEU A 152 -4.64 5.54 -13.13
N HIS A 153 -3.45 6.07 -12.91
CA HIS A 153 -2.19 5.40 -13.22
C HIS A 153 -1.29 5.42 -11.98
N ASP A 154 -0.92 4.24 -11.49
CA ASP A 154 0.03 4.08 -10.38
C ASP A 154 1.13 3.08 -10.69
N ASN A 155 2.17 3.17 -9.88
CA ASN A 155 3.24 2.18 -9.85
C ASN A 155 3.11 1.32 -8.58
N THR A 156 3.32 0.00 -8.72
CA THR A 156 3.50 -0.91 -7.58
C THR A 156 4.90 -1.52 -7.61
N TYR A 157 5.62 -1.31 -6.51
CA TYR A 157 7.01 -1.78 -6.34
C TYR A 157 7.10 -3.12 -5.62
N SER A 158 5.98 -3.59 -5.05
CA SER A 158 5.99 -4.77 -4.17
C SER A 158 5.74 -6.08 -4.90
N ARG A 159 5.14 -6.02 -6.10
CA ARG A 159 4.57 -7.22 -6.72
C ARG A 159 5.58 -8.04 -7.50
N VAL A 160 6.44 -7.40 -8.29
CA VAL A 160 7.41 -8.08 -9.16
C VAL A 160 8.80 -8.05 -8.53
N HIS A 161 9.51 -9.17 -8.62
CA HIS A 161 10.87 -9.32 -8.10
C HIS A 161 11.90 -8.66 -9.02
N GLY A 162 12.92 -8.06 -8.41
CA GLY A 162 14.10 -7.54 -9.11
C GLY A 162 13.89 -6.13 -9.66
N ALA A 163 14.42 -5.87 -10.86
CA ALA A 163 14.41 -4.53 -11.47
C ALA A 163 13.07 -4.16 -12.10
N TRP A 164 12.18 -5.13 -12.33
CA TRP A 164 10.88 -4.89 -12.94
C TRP A 164 9.92 -4.23 -11.95
N LYS A 165 9.23 -3.20 -12.42
CA LYS A 165 8.12 -2.55 -11.73
C LYS A 165 6.84 -2.86 -12.49
N GLU A 166 5.70 -2.79 -11.81
CA GLU A 166 4.40 -2.88 -12.45
C GLU A 166 3.70 -1.52 -12.36
N TRP A 167 2.99 -1.14 -13.43
CA TRP A 167 2.09 0.00 -13.44
C TRP A 167 0.67 -0.47 -13.75
N GLU A 168 -0.29 -0.04 -12.95
CA GLU A 168 -1.71 -0.36 -13.15
C GLU A 168 -2.44 0.82 -13.80
N VAL A 169 -3.30 0.52 -14.77
CA VAL A 169 -4.29 1.46 -15.30
C VAL A 169 -5.65 1.07 -14.77
N VAL A 170 -6.23 1.93 -13.96
CA VAL A 170 -7.48 1.68 -13.24
C VAL A 170 -8.55 2.69 -13.67
N ILE A 171 -9.78 2.21 -13.82
CA ILE A 171 -10.95 3.06 -14.06
C ILE A 171 -12.04 2.77 -13.03
N TRP A 172 -12.98 3.72 -12.95
CA TRP A 172 -14.29 3.44 -12.40
C TRP A 172 -15.27 3.17 -13.54
N ASP A 173 -15.87 1.98 -13.53
CA ASP A 173 -16.94 1.64 -14.45
C ASP A 173 -18.27 2.04 -13.81
N ASP A 174 -18.85 3.14 -14.30
CA ASP A 174 -20.12 3.69 -13.80
C ASP A 174 -21.30 2.74 -14.04
N LYS A 175 -21.27 1.89 -15.08
CA LYS A 175 -22.39 1.00 -15.42
C LYS A 175 -22.61 -0.07 -14.37
N VAL A 176 -21.52 -0.67 -13.90
CA VAL A 176 -21.53 -1.73 -12.88
C VAL A 176 -21.07 -1.24 -11.52
N ASN A 177 -20.80 0.06 -11.40
CA ASN A 177 -20.41 0.72 -10.15
C ASN A 177 -19.22 0.02 -9.48
N PHE A 178 -18.22 -0.31 -10.30
CA PHE A 178 -17.12 -1.20 -9.95
C PHE A 178 -15.78 -0.62 -10.39
N ARG A 179 -14.74 -0.87 -9.59
CA ARG A 179 -13.36 -0.50 -9.95
C ARG A 179 -12.74 -1.62 -10.77
N ALA A 180 -12.28 -1.32 -11.97
CA ALA A 180 -11.58 -2.29 -12.81
C ALA A 180 -10.15 -1.83 -13.11
N THR A 181 -9.18 -2.73 -12.91
CA THR A 181 -7.86 -2.61 -13.54
C THR A 181 -8.01 -3.12 -14.97
N ILE A 182 -7.81 -2.25 -15.95
CA ILE A 182 -8.05 -2.56 -17.36
C ILE A 182 -6.77 -2.93 -18.09
N SER A 183 -5.63 -2.55 -17.54
CA SER A 183 -4.32 -2.73 -18.16
C SER A 183 -3.21 -2.68 -17.13
N ARG A 184 -2.10 -3.36 -17.44
CA ARG A 184 -0.89 -3.37 -16.63
C ARG A 184 0.33 -3.24 -17.53
N PHE A 185 1.29 -2.44 -17.11
CA PHE A 185 2.60 -2.36 -17.74
C PHE A 185 3.67 -2.98 -16.85
N TYR A 186 4.70 -3.53 -17.48
CA TYR A 186 5.94 -3.95 -16.82
C TYR A 186 7.14 -3.35 -17.55
N SER A 187 8.05 -2.76 -16.79
CA SER A 187 9.25 -2.06 -17.25
C SER A 187 10.26 -1.96 -16.10
N LYS A 188 11.54 -1.78 -16.43
CA LYS A 188 12.63 -1.62 -15.46
C LYS A 188 12.92 -0.16 -15.10
N HIS A 189 12.40 0.79 -15.88
CA HIS A 189 12.82 2.18 -15.83
C HIS A 189 11.64 3.14 -15.69
N GLU A 190 11.84 4.24 -14.97
CA GLU A 190 10.86 5.34 -14.78
C GLU A 190 11.40 6.61 -15.46
N ALA A 191 11.69 6.49 -16.76
CA ALA A 191 12.26 7.57 -17.56
C ALA A 191 11.24 8.14 -18.54
N TYR A 192 11.51 9.35 -19.03
CA TYR A 192 10.61 10.07 -19.94
C TYR A 192 10.27 9.24 -21.20
N GLU A 193 11.27 8.65 -21.86
CA GLU A 193 11.07 7.85 -23.08
C GLU A 193 10.25 6.57 -22.81
N VAL A 194 10.41 5.98 -21.63
CA VAL A 194 9.64 4.80 -21.21
C VAL A 194 8.17 5.17 -21.05
N PHE A 195 7.87 6.23 -20.31
CA PHE A 195 6.49 6.68 -20.13
C PHE A 195 5.86 7.14 -21.45
N LYS A 196 6.63 7.81 -22.32
CA LYS A 196 6.15 8.19 -23.66
C LYS A 196 5.74 6.95 -24.45
N LYS A 197 6.59 5.92 -24.50
CA LYS A 197 6.26 4.63 -25.14
C LYS A 197 5.05 3.98 -24.47
N MET A 198 4.94 3.99 -23.15
CA MET A 198 3.79 3.43 -22.43
C MET A 198 2.48 4.12 -22.82
N TRP A 199 2.43 5.45 -22.88
CA TRP A 199 1.24 6.19 -23.31
C TRP A 199 0.84 5.83 -24.73
N THR A 200 1.80 5.88 -25.66
CA THR A 200 1.54 5.58 -27.06
C THR A 200 1.04 4.14 -27.24
N VAL A 201 1.76 3.18 -26.66
CA VAL A 201 1.42 1.75 -26.72
C VAL A 201 0.08 1.47 -26.05
N LEU A 202 -0.28 2.18 -24.96
CA LEU A 202 -1.57 1.99 -24.29
C LEU A 202 -2.72 2.30 -25.23
N TRP A 203 -2.77 3.51 -25.77
CA TRP A 203 -3.90 3.99 -26.56
C TRP A 203 -4.01 3.27 -27.90
N ASP A 204 -2.88 3.04 -28.58
CA ASP A 204 -2.84 2.36 -29.86
C ASP A 204 -3.23 0.88 -29.71
N THR A 205 -2.83 0.25 -28.61
CA THR A 205 -3.24 -1.13 -28.31
C THR A 205 -4.73 -1.20 -28.01
N ILE A 206 -5.27 -0.26 -27.23
CA ILE A 206 -6.71 -0.22 -26.96
C ILE A 206 -7.50 -0.06 -28.26
N HIS A 207 -7.07 0.84 -29.16
CA HIS A 207 -7.67 0.97 -30.48
C HIS A 207 -7.62 -0.36 -31.26
N ARG A 208 -6.45 -1.00 -31.30
CA ARG A 208 -6.26 -2.28 -32.00
C ARG A 208 -7.16 -3.40 -31.46
N VAL A 209 -7.31 -3.52 -30.14
CA VAL A 209 -8.05 -4.66 -29.53
C VAL A 209 -9.53 -4.41 -29.38
N THR A 210 -9.98 -3.15 -29.38
CA THR A 210 -11.41 -2.79 -29.25
C THR A 210 -12.04 -2.31 -30.55
N GLY A 211 -11.24 -1.94 -31.55
CA GLY A 211 -11.67 -1.30 -32.79
C GLY A 211 -12.06 0.18 -32.62
N VAL A 212 -11.96 0.74 -31.41
CA VAL A 212 -12.42 2.10 -31.07
C VAL A 212 -11.26 2.88 -30.49
N GLU A 213 -11.01 4.07 -31.03
CA GLU A 213 -9.97 4.97 -30.52
C GLU A 213 -10.35 5.53 -29.13
N VAL A 214 -9.36 5.65 -28.25
CA VAL A 214 -9.55 6.29 -26.95
C VAL A 214 -9.70 7.80 -27.16
N LYS A 215 -10.91 8.31 -26.89
CA LYS A 215 -11.19 9.74 -26.99
C LYS A 215 -10.90 10.46 -25.67
N PHE A 216 -10.39 11.67 -25.82
CA PHE A 216 -10.23 12.64 -24.75
C PHE A 216 -11.20 13.80 -24.97
N LYS A 217 -11.99 14.14 -23.95
CA LYS A 217 -13.09 15.11 -24.07
C LYS A 217 -12.61 16.48 -24.56
N PHE A 218 -11.45 16.92 -24.11
CA PHE A 218 -10.89 18.22 -24.49
C PHE A 218 -10.39 18.27 -25.95
N LEU A 219 -10.10 17.12 -26.57
CA LEU A 219 -9.68 17.02 -27.98
C LEU A 219 -10.85 16.69 -28.92
N HIS A 220 -11.81 15.89 -28.45
CA HIS A 220 -12.83 15.27 -29.31
C HIS A 220 -14.27 15.66 -28.94
N GLY A 221 -14.48 16.42 -27.87
CA GLY A 221 -15.80 16.73 -27.30
C GLY A 221 -16.40 15.61 -26.41
N GLU A 222 -15.84 14.39 -26.46
CA GLU A 222 -16.29 13.24 -25.65
C GLU A 222 -15.12 12.35 -25.20
N GLY A 223 -15.40 11.41 -24.29
CA GLY A 223 -14.44 10.44 -23.76
C GLY A 223 -13.86 10.84 -22.41
N LEU A 224 -12.59 10.48 -22.16
CA LEU A 224 -11.90 10.73 -20.89
C LEU A 224 -11.84 12.23 -20.58
N ARG A 225 -12.32 12.58 -19.39
CA ARG A 225 -12.33 13.95 -18.86
C ARG A 225 -11.02 14.28 -18.16
N THR A 226 -10.46 13.31 -17.43
CA THR A 226 -9.19 13.49 -16.71
C THR A 226 -8.34 12.23 -16.67
N ILE A 227 -7.03 12.42 -16.50
CA ILE A 227 -6.06 11.38 -16.20
C ILE A 227 -5.43 11.72 -14.85
N LEU A 228 -5.50 10.80 -13.89
CA LEU A 228 -4.93 10.97 -12.55
C LEU A 228 -3.60 10.22 -12.44
N VAL A 229 -2.57 10.91 -11.96
CA VAL A 229 -1.22 10.35 -11.74
C VAL A 229 -0.70 10.69 -10.34
N ASP A 230 0.40 10.05 -9.93
CA ASP A 230 1.09 10.31 -8.65
C ASP A 230 1.84 11.66 -8.58
N GLY A 231 1.99 12.34 -9.73
CA GLY A 231 2.72 13.60 -9.88
C GLY A 231 4.18 13.43 -10.32
N ASN A 232 4.56 12.26 -10.85
CA ASN A 232 5.88 12.01 -11.43
C ASN A 232 6.14 12.89 -12.68
N LYS A 233 7.25 13.62 -12.67
CA LYS A 233 7.61 14.58 -13.74
C LYS A 233 7.75 13.92 -15.12
N PRO A 234 8.60 12.89 -15.31
CA PRO A 234 8.64 12.09 -16.54
C PRO A 234 7.27 11.63 -17.05
N GLN A 235 6.41 11.13 -16.16
CA GLN A 235 5.09 10.60 -16.53
C GLN A 235 4.16 11.70 -17.07
N GLY A 236 4.05 12.83 -16.37
CA GLY A 236 3.19 13.94 -16.82
C GLY A 236 3.72 14.64 -18.08
N ASN A 237 5.03 14.84 -18.19
CA ASN A 237 5.62 15.47 -19.39
C ASN A 237 5.43 14.60 -20.64
N SER A 238 5.64 13.29 -20.52
CA SER A 238 5.50 12.37 -21.64
C SER A 238 4.05 12.17 -22.07
N LEU A 239 3.09 12.23 -21.13
CA LEU A 239 1.66 12.29 -21.46
C LEU A 239 1.35 13.50 -22.32
N GLY A 240 1.86 14.67 -21.93
CA GLY A 240 1.72 15.88 -22.73
C GLY A 240 2.25 15.73 -24.16
N ALA A 241 3.38 15.05 -24.33
CA ALA A 241 3.99 14.85 -25.64
C ALA A 241 3.18 13.88 -26.51
N ASP A 242 2.65 12.80 -25.92
CA ASP A 242 1.74 11.88 -26.61
C ASP A 242 0.43 12.57 -27.02
N LEU A 243 -0.14 13.42 -26.15
CA LEU A 243 -1.35 14.21 -26.46
C LEU A 243 -1.12 15.23 -27.58
N VAL A 244 0.04 15.91 -27.60
CA VAL A 244 0.40 16.81 -28.72
C VAL A 244 0.45 16.03 -30.04
N ALA A 245 1.03 14.83 -30.04
CA ALA A 245 1.13 14.01 -31.24
C ALA A 245 -0.25 13.50 -31.74
N ARG A 246 -1.21 13.32 -30.83
CA ARG A 246 -2.58 12.88 -31.15
C ARG A 246 -3.53 14.03 -31.50
N ASN A 247 -3.15 15.27 -31.17
CA ASN A 247 -4.02 16.41 -31.40
C ASN A 247 -4.15 16.70 -32.90
N ASN A 248 -5.39 16.80 -33.37
CA ASN A 248 -5.69 17.44 -34.65
C ASN A 248 -6.27 18.84 -34.37
N PRO A 249 -5.52 19.93 -34.59
CA PRO A 249 -5.97 21.29 -34.32
C PRO A 249 -7.24 21.71 -35.07
N GLU A 250 -7.51 21.14 -36.25
CA GLU A 250 -8.71 21.42 -37.03
C GLU A 250 -9.98 20.89 -36.36
N ILE A 251 -9.84 19.81 -35.58
CA ILE A 251 -10.94 19.18 -34.85
C ILE A 251 -11.06 19.77 -33.44
N SER A 252 -9.95 19.87 -32.71
CA SER A 252 -9.94 20.28 -31.31
C SER A 252 -10.01 21.79 -31.11
N GLY A 253 -9.62 22.58 -32.12
CA GLY A 253 -9.40 24.02 -31.98
C GLY A 253 -8.18 24.39 -31.13
N ILE A 254 -7.36 23.41 -30.72
CA ILE A 254 -6.19 23.62 -29.86
C ILE A 254 -4.93 23.62 -30.72
N THR A 255 -4.25 24.77 -30.77
CA THR A 255 -2.97 24.94 -31.49
C THR A 255 -1.75 24.82 -30.58
N GLU A 256 -1.95 24.49 -29.30
CA GLU A 256 -0.87 24.32 -28.32
C GLU A 256 0.05 23.16 -28.72
N THR A 257 1.34 23.43 -28.82
CA THR A 257 2.38 22.45 -29.16
C THR A 257 3.32 22.17 -28.00
N ASP A 258 3.29 22.96 -26.92
CA ASP A 258 4.06 22.68 -25.70
C ASP A 258 3.43 21.51 -24.92
N PRO A 259 4.11 20.35 -24.78
CA PRO A 259 3.62 19.23 -24.00
C PRO A 259 3.18 19.61 -22.58
N LYS A 260 3.91 20.53 -21.94
CA LYS A 260 3.63 20.91 -20.56
C LYS A 260 2.38 21.77 -20.42
N LYS A 261 1.98 22.48 -21.48
CA LYS A 261 0.72 23.23 -21.49
C LYS A 261 -0.42 22.36 -21.99
N MET A 262 -0.18 21.50 -22.97
CA MET A 262 -1.18 20.55 -23.48
C MET A 262 -1.76 19.68 -22.35
N VAL A 263 -0.88 19.15 -21.49
CA VAL A 263 -1.30 18.24 -20.41
C VAL A 263 -2.21 18.90 -19.35
N THR A 264 -2.22 20.23 -19.25
CA THR A 264 -3.08 20.98 -18.29
C THR A 264 -4.58 20.90 -18.61
N HIS A 265 -4.93 20.41 -19.80
CA HIS A 265 -6.33 20.19 -20.21
C HIS A 265 -6.93 18.89 -19.68
N ILE A 266 -6.13 17.99 -19.10
CA ILE A 266 -6.62 16.65 -18.70
C ILE A 266 -5.97 16.09 -17.42
N LEU A 267 -4.76 16.52 -17.06
CA LEU A 267 -4.02 15.91 -15.96
C LEU A 267 -4.46 16.43 -14.59
N LYS A 268 -4.69 15.49 -13.66
CA LYS A 268 -4.81 15.77 -12.24
C LYS A 268 -3.71 15.03 -11.48
N THR A 269 -3.14 15.67 -10.47
CA THR A 269 -2.24 15.00 -9.53
C THR A 269 -3.06 14.46 -8.36
N CYS A 270 -2.78 13.22 -7.97
CA CYS A 270 -3.41 12.58 -6.83
C CYS A 270 -3.20 13.39 -5.53
N THR A 271 -4.31 13.70 -4.84
CA THR A 271 -4.26 14.43 -3.57
C THR A 271 -3.68 13.62 -2.43
N PHE A 272 -3.89 12.29 -2.36
CA PHE A 272 -3.30 11.46 -1.30
C PHE A 272 -1.78 11.37 -1.41
N HIS A 273 -1.23 11.18 -2.62
CA HIS A 273 0.21 11.20 -2.85
C HIS A 273 0.82 12.55 -2.47
N LEU A 274 0.13 13.65 -2.81
CA LEU A 274 0.52 14.99 -2.42
C LEU A 274 0.44 15.20 -0.90
N ASP A 275 -0.65 14.79 -0.26
CA ASP A 275 -0.87 14.94 1.19
C ASP A 275 0.13 14.09 1.99
N ARG A 276 0.53 12.92 1.48
CA ARG A 276 1.62 12.12 2.04
C ARG A 276 2.94 12.88 1.99
N LYS A 277 3.26 13.56 0.87
CA LYS A 277 4.44 14.43 0.77
C LYS A 277 4.36 15.60 1.75
N TYR A 278 3.19 16.22 1.91
CA TYR A 278 2.99 17.27 2.91
C TYR A 278 3.15 16.77 4.35
N THR A 279 2.73 15.53 4.63
CA THR A 279 2.90 14.90 5.94
C THR A 279 4.38 14.68 6.26
N GLU A 280 5.19 14.28 5.27
CA GLU A 280 6.64 14.17 5.44
C GLU A 280 7.29 15.54 5.67
N MET A 281 6.86 16.59 4.96
CA MET A 281 7.36 17.96 5.17
C MET A 281 7.00 18.50 6.56
N ALA A 282 5.80 18.19 7.06
CA ALA A 282 5.32 18.62 8.37
C ALA A 282 6.17 18.10 9.56
N LYS A 283 7.05 17.12 9.33
CA LYS A 283 8.03 16.68 10.35
C LYS A 283 9.08 17.75 10.66
N THR A 284 9.27 18.73 9.77
CA THR A 284 10.34 19.75 9.90
C THR A 284 9.85 21.19 9.74
N VAL A 285 8.61 21.38 9.29
CA VAL A 285 8.02 22.70 9.03
C VAL A 285 6.86 22.93 10.02
N PRO A 286 6.80 24.08 10.71
CA PRO A 286 5.72 24.40 11.64
C PRO A 286 4.34 24.41 10.99
N ASP A 287 3.32 24.22 11.81
CA ASP A 287 1.93 24.05 11.36
C ASP A 287 1.37 25.25 10.58
N ASP A 288 1.76 26.48 10.92
CA ASP A 288 1.27 27.68 10.21
C ASP A 288 1.80 27.78 8.78
N ASP A 289 3.10 27.54 8.58
CA ASP A 289 3.69 27.49 7.25
C ASP A 289 3.15 26.30 6.45
N MET A 290 2.96 25.17 7.12
CA MET A 290 2.35 23.97 6.56
C MET A 290 0.88 24.15 6.19
N ARG A 291 0.14 25.02 6.90
CA ARG A 291 -1.22 25.44 6.55
C ARG A 291 -1.21 26.22 5.25
N ARG A 292 -0.30 27.19 5.12
CA ARG A 292 -0.11 27.97 3.88
C ARG A 292 0.23 27.07 2.69
N ILE A 293 1.14 26.10 2.88
CA ILE A 293 1.50 25.12 1.83
C ILE A 293 0.29 24.30 1.37
N ARG A 294 -0.54 23.81 2.31
CA ARG A 294 -1.75 23.04 1.96
C ARG A 294 -2.81 23.89 1.25
N CYS A 295 -2.85 25.20 1.53
CA CYS A 295 -3.75 26.14 0.87
C CYS A 295 -3.41 26.41 -0.61
N ALA A 296 -2.22 26.02 -1.09
CA ALA A 296 -1.82 26.22 -2.49
C ALA A 296 -2.81 25.61 -3.52
N ARG A 297 -3.59 24.59 -3.11
CA ARG A 297 -4.62 23.95 -3.94
C ARG A 297 -5.87 24.82 -4.17
N TYR A 298 -6.03 25.90 -3.42
CA TYR A 298 -7.23 26.73 -3.40
C TYR A 298 -6.96 28.18 -3.84
N LEU A 299 -5.76 28.47 -4.32
CA LEU A 299 -5.40 29.77 -4.89
C LEU A 299 -6.26 30.04 -6.13
N LYS A 300 -6.77 31.25 -6.28
CA LYS A 300 -7.75 31.60 -7.30
C LYS A 300 -7.13 32.24 -8.54
N THR A 301 -5.97 32.87 -8.39
CA THR A 301 -5.34 33.65 -9.46
C THR A 301 -3.87 33.26 -9.63
N GLN A 302 -3.32 33.62 -10.79
CA GLN A 302 -1.88 33.47 -11.04
C GLN A 302 -1.04 34.34 -10.11
N ASP A 303 -1.51 35.56 -9.80
CA ASP A 303 -0.83 36.48 -8.87
C ASP A 303 -0.70 35.87 -7.46
N GLU A 304 -1.77 35.26 -6.95
CA GLU A 304 -1.75 34.56 -5.65
C GLU A 304 -0.74 33.39 -5.66
N LEU A 305 -0.62 32.69 -6.78
CA LEU A 305 0.38 31.63 -6.96
C LEU A 305 1.79 32.19 -7.00
N ASP A 306 2.02 33.28 -7.72
CA ASP A 306 3.34 33.90 -7.85
C ASP A 306 3.83 34.42 -6.49
N GLU A 307 2.93 35.05 -5.71
CA GLU A 307 3.20 35.45 -4.32
C GLU A 307 3.52 34.24 -3.43
N PHE A 308 2.75 33.15 -3.55
CA PHE A 308 2.99 31.92 -2.79
C PHE A 308 4.35 31.28 -3.15
N VAL A 309 4.70 31.23 -4.44
CA VAL A 309 5.98 30.69 -4.90
C VAL A 309 7.14 31.58 -4.45
N ALA A 310 7.00 32.90 -4.51
CA ALA A 310 7.99 33.84 -4.00
C ALA A 310 8.24 33.65 -2.50
N TRP A 311 7.16 33.50 -1.72
CA TRP A 311 7.25 33.16 -0.30
C TRP A 311 7.96 31.82 -0.07
N CYS A 312 7.60 30.76 -0.81
CA CYS A 312 8.26 29.45 -0.70
C CYS A 312 9.77 29.52 -1.00
N LYS A 313 10.19 30.36 -1.96
CA LYS A 313 11.61 30.55 -2.32
C LYS A 313 12.41 31.23 -1.19
N GLN A 314 11.76 32.07 -0.39
CA GLN A 314 12.36 32.79 0.74
C GLN A 314 12.17 32.08 2.10
N CYS A 315 11.36 31.02 2.12
CA CYS A 315 11.03 30.25 3.32
C CYS A 315 12.30 29.75 4.04
N PRO A 316 12.41 29.85 5.38
CA PRO A 316 13.60 29.44 6.12
C PRO A 316 13.88 27.93 6.01
N TYR A 317 12.85 27.10 5.81
CA TYR A 317 12.99 25.66 5.69
C TYR A 317 13.48 25.23 4.31
N LYS A 318 14.64 24.58 4.27
CA LYS A 318 15.24 24.07 3.03
C LYS A 318 14.29 23.12 2.28
N VAL A 319 13.55 22.27 3.00
CA VAL A 319 12.61 21.31 2.40
C VAL A 319 11.54 21.99 1.56
N VAL A 320 11.07 23.18 1.97
CA VAL A 320 10.08 23.97 1.22
C VAL A 320 10.71 24.59 -0.02
N ARG A 321 11.91 25.17 0.12
CA ARG A 321 12.65 25.75 -1.02
C ARG A 321 12.99 24.71 -2.09
N ASP A 322 13.43 23.53 -1.68
CA ASP A 322 13.74 22.42 -2.58
C ASP A 322 12.47 21.91 -3.27
N TRP A 323 11.38 21.75 -2.50
CA TRP A 323 10.10 21.31 -3.04
C TRP A 323 9.55 22.29 -4.08
N VAL A 324 9.50 23.60 -3.78
CA VAL A 324 9.00 24.58 -4.76
C VAL A 324 9.91 24.66 -5.97
N LYS A 325 11.25 24.59 -5.82
CA LYS A 325 12.20 24.58 -6.94
C LYS A 325 11.97 23.40 -7.88
N ASP A 326 11.70 22.22 -7.32
CA ASP A 326 11.34 21.03 -8.12
C ASP A 326 10.05 21.27 -8.92
N LYS A 327 9.02 21.85 -8.28
CA LYS A 327 7.71 22.12 -8.92
C LYS A 327 7.73 23.27 -9.92
N ASP A 328 8.52 24.30 -9.70
CA ASP A 328 8.70 25.45 -10.61
C ASP A 328 9.27 25.00 -11.97
N SER A 329 10.00 23.88 -11.99
CA SER A 329 10.50 23.27 -13.23
C SER A 329 9.42 22.58 -14.09
N ILE A 330 8.18 22.53 -13.59
CA ILE A 330 7.04 21.78 -14.12
C ILE A 330 5.79 22.68 -14.16
N SER A 331 5.55 23.35 -15.29
CA SER A 331 4.45 24.32 -15.42
C SER A 331 3.05 23.72 -15.24
N TRP A 332 2.86 22.41 -15.48
CA TRP A 332 1.56 21.76 -15.27
C TRP A 332 1.28 21.36 -13.81
N PHE A 333 2.25 21.44 -12.89
CA PHE A 333 2.04 20.94 -11.54
C PHE A 333 0.91 21.68 -10.81
N TRP A 334 0.94 23.02 -10.79
CA TRP A 334 -0.10 23.82 -10.14
C TRP A 334 -1.48 23.64 -10.80
N PRO A 335 -1.62 23.72 -12.14
CA PRO A 335 -2.85 23.35 -12.85
C PRO A 335 -3.39 21.95 -12.52
N SER A 336 -2.52 20.99 -12.19
CA SER A 336 -2.94 19.62 -11.90
C SER A 336 -3.52 19.41 -10.49
N ILE A 337 -3.30 20.35 -9.57
CA ILE A 337 -3.79 20.27 -8.17
C ILE A 337 -4.81 21.36 -7.81
N ASN A 338 -5.03 22.33 -8.72
CA ASN A 338 -5.86 23.50 -8.48
C ASN A 338 -6.78 23.77 -9.69
N GLU A 339 -8.09 23.83 -9.45
CA GLU A 339 -9.10 24.00 -10.49
C GLU A 339 -9.04 25.36 -11.20
N HIS A 340 -8.66 26.41 -10.48
CA HIS A 340 -8.65 27.77 -11.02
C HIS A 340 -7.48 28.01 -11.98
N LEU A 341 -6.43 27.21 -11.84
CA LEU A 341 -5.25 27.23 -12.70
C LEU A 341 -5.31 26.15 -13.79
N SER A 342 -6.25 25.22 -13.69
CA SER A 342 -6.44 24.14 -14.65
C SER A 342 -7.18 24.62 -15.90
N LYS A 343 -6.91 23.96 -17.03
CA LYS A 343 -7.73 24.13 -18.25
C LYS A 343 -8.83 23.05 -18.37
N ILE A 344 -8.92 22.15 -17.39
CA ILE A 344 -10.03 21.20 -17.28
C ILE A 344 -11.32 21.98 -16.98
N PRO A 345 -12.42 21.77 -17.73
CA PRO A 345 -13.69 22.43 -17.43
C PRO A 345 -14.13 22.18 -15.99
N LYS A 346 -14.68 23.20 -15.34
CA LYS A 346 -15.08 23.14 -13.92
C LYS A 346 -15.95 21.91 -13.62
N GLU A 347 -16.97 21.66 -14.44
CA GLU A 347 -17.85 20.51 -14.28
C GLU A 347 -17.08 19.17 -14.30
N ASP A 348 -16.15 19.02 -15.24
CA ASP A 348 -15.31 17.83 -15.37
C ASP A 348 -14.36 17.67 -14.19
N TRP A 349 -13.83 18.78 -13.67
CA TRP A 349 -12.97 18.78 -12.49
C TRP A 349 -13.68 18.21 -11.25
N TYR A 350 -14.96 18.57 -11.04
CA TYR A 350 -15.76 18.10 -9.90
C TYR A 350 -16.33 16.69 -10.12
N LEU A 351 -16.68 16.33 -11.36
CA LEU A 351 -17.19 14.99 -11.69
C LEU A 351 -16.11 13.91 -11.68
N THR A 352 -14.84 14.31 -11.70
CA THR A 352 -13.69 13.41 -11.62
C THR A 352 -13.00 13.54 -10.28
N ARG A 353 -12.78 12.40 -9.62
CA ARG A 353 -12.15 12.39 -8.30
C ARG A 353 -10.68 12.77 -8.42
N SER A 354 -10.19 13.56 -7.45
CA SER A 354 -8.76 13.84 -7.29
C SER A 354 -8.06 12.85 -6.35
N ASP A 355 -8.82 11.87 -5.84
CA ASP A 355 -8.40 10.95 -4.79
C ASP A 355 -8.17 9.54 -5.36
N THR A 356 -7.10 8.88 -4.91
CA THR A 356 -6.66 7.55 -5.30
C THR A 356 -7.30 6.43 -4.50
N ASN A 357 -8.40 6.61 -3.76
CA ASN A 357 -8.99 5.46 -3.04
C ASN A 357 -9.24 4.27 -4.00
N LEU A 358 -9.50 4.53 -5.28
CA LEU A 358 -9.55 3.51 -6.32
C LEU A 358 -8.20 2.79 -6.52
N ASN A 359 -7.11 3.53 -6.72
CA ASN A 359 -5.77 3.00 -6.97
C ASN A 359 -5.11 2.41 -5.72
N GLU A 360 -5.19 3.11 -4.59
CA GLU A 360 -4.64 2.69 -3.30
C GLU A 360 -5.32 1.46 -2.74
N SER A 361 -6.60 1.23 -3.06
CA SER A 361 -7.25 -0.04 -2.75
C SER A 361 -7.05 -1.09 -3.84
N ALA A 362 -6.56 -0.72 -5.03
CA ALA A 362 -6.24 -1.67 -6.10
C ALA A 362 -4.97 -2.46 -5.78
N HIS A 363 -3.88 -1.79 -5.38
CA HIS A 363 -2.62 -2.50 -5.07
C HIS A 363 -2.76 -3.54 -3.96
N PRO A 364 -3.35 -3.24 -2.79
CA PRO A 364 -3.54 -4.23 -1.73
C PRO A 364 -4.48 -5.35 -2.18
N TYR A 365 -5.51 -5.03 -2.97
CA TYR A 365 -6.41 -6.05 -3.52
C TYR A 365 -5.66 -7.00 -4.46
N THR A 366 -4.91 -6.47 -5.44
CA THR A 366 -4.06 -7.28 -6.34
C THR A 366 -3.07 -8.11 -5.52
N ASN A 367 -2.34 -7.49 -4.60
CA ASN A 367 -1.36 -8.17 -3.74
C ASN A 367 -1.98 -9.29 -2.89
N GLN A 368 -3.18 -9.08 -2.34
CA GLN A 368 -3.90 -10.08 -1.57
C GLN A 368 -4.25 -11.31 -2.41
N HIS A 369 -4.64 -11.10 -3.68
CA HIS A 369 -5.07 -12.19 -4.57
C HIS A 369 -3.90 -12.88 -5.27
N THR A 370 -2.86 -12.13 -5.64
CA THR A 370 -1.76 -12.66 -6.47
C THR A 370 -0.49 -12.95 -5.67
N GLY A 371 -0.29 -12.27 -4.55
CA GLY A 371 0.97 -12.26 -3.79
C GLY A 371 1.93 -11.17 -4.26
N THR A 372 3.07 -11.08 -3.56
CA THR A 372 4.13 -10.08 -3.77
C THR A 372 5.48 -10.76 -4.07
N ASN A 373 6.44 -9.98 -4.58
CA ASN A 373 7.81 -10.42 -4.90
C ASN A 373 7.87 -11.66 -5.84
N LEU A 374 7.07 -11.64 -6.90
CA LEU A 374 6.95 -12.72 -7.88
C LEU A 374 7.93 -12.53 -9.06
N PRO A 375 8.48 -13.61 -9.64
CA PRO A 375 9.13 -13.54 -10.95
C PRO A 375 8.19 -12.96 -12.01
N LEU A 376 8.74 -12.29 -13.03
CA LEU A 376 7.97 -11.54 -14.04
C LEU A 376 6.84 -12.37 -14.68
N LEU A 377 7.14 -13.54 -15.22
CA LEU A 377 6.12 -14.40 -15.84
C LEU A 377 5.04 -14.82 -14.83
N SER A 378 5.43 -15.15 -13.58
CA SER A 378 4.48 -15.51 -12.53
C SER A 378 3.57 -14.34 -12.14
N ALA A 379 4.10 -13.11 -12.11
CA ALA A 379 3.30 -11.91 -11.87
C ALA A 379 2.25 -11.71 -12.97
N ILE A 380 2.66 -11.83 -14.24
CA ILE A 380 1.76 -11.71 -15.40
C ILE A 380 0.67 -12.80 -15.39
N GLN A 381 1.04 -14.06 -15.16
CA GLN A 381 0.08 -15.16 -15.17
C GLN A 381 -0.94 -15.06 -14.02
N THR A 382 -0.49 -14.67 -12.82
CA THR A 382 -1.41 -14.45 -11.69
C THR A 382 -2.30 -13.22 -11.89
N ALA A 383 -1.78 -12.16 -12.53
CA ALA A 383 -2.57 -11.01 -12.96
C ALA A 383 -3.65 -11.43 -13.96
N TYR A 384 -3.28 -12.23 -14.96
CA TYR A 384 -4.19 -12.71 -15.99
C TYR A 384 -5.39 -13.46 -15.38
N ARG A 385 -5.13 -14.37 -14.44
CA ARG A 385 -6.20 -15.10 -13.75
C ARG A 385 -7.12 -14.17 -12.95
N LEU A 386 -6.56 -13.20 -12.24
CA LEU A 386 -7.35 -12.22 -11.50
C LEU A 386 -8.23 -11.38 -12.45
N ASP A 387 -7.65 -10.91 -13.55
CA ASP A 387 -8.35 -10.08 -14.52
C ASP A 387 -9.46 -10.88 -15.24
N LEU A 388 -9.26 -12.18 -15.51
CA LEU A 388 -10.31 -13.07 -16.02
C LEU A 388 -11.50 -13.18 -15.04
N GLN A 389 -11.21 -13.31 -13.75
CA GLN A 389 -12.26 -13.32 -12.71
C GLN A 389 -12.99 -11.97 -12.63
N VAL A 390 -12.30 -10.87 -12.85
CA VAL A 390 -12.91 -9.53 -12.90
C VAL A 390 -13.80 -9.39 -14.13
N GLU A 391 -13.35 -9.82 -15.30
CA GLU A 391 -14.14 -9.86 -16.53
C GLU A 391 -15.43 -10.68 -16.33
N GLU A 392 -15.32 -11.88 -15.79
CA GLU A 392 -16.47 -12.74 -15.52
C GLU A 392 -17.46 -12.10 -14.52
N LYS A 393 -16.95 -11.52 -13.42
CA LYS A 393 -17.79 -10.79 -12.46
C LYS A 393 -18.55 -9.65 -13.13
N ILE A 394 -17.89 -8.87 -13.99
CA ILE A 394 -18.54 -7.78 -14.71
C ILE A 394 -19.63 -8.30 -15.64
N LYS A 395 -19.35 -9.35 -16.42
CA LYS A 395 -20.35 -9.99 -17.29
C LYS A 395 -21.57 -10.49 -16.51
N LEU A 396 -21.35 -11.11 -15.34
CA LEU A 396 -22.43 -11.57 -14.47
C LEU A 396 -23.26 -10.42 -13.89
N MET A 397 -22.62 -9.31 -13.49
CA MET A 397 -23.32 -8.12 -13.02
C MET A 397 -24.21 -7.53 -14.14
N GLU A 398 -23.72 -7.51 -15.37
CA GLU A 398 -24.47 -7.00 -16.52
C GLU A 398 -25.61 -7.95 -16.94
N ALA A 399 -25.38 -9.26 -16.94
CA ALA A 399 -26.37 -10.25 -17.32
C ALA A 399 -27.51 -10.37 -16.29
N ASN A 400 -27.17 -10.32 -15.00
CA ASN A 400 -28.13 -10.55 -13.92
C ASN A 400 -28.67 -9.23 -13.32
N CYS A 401 -28.10 -8.08 -13.70
CA CYS A 401 -28.38 -6.76 -13.11
C CYS A 401 -28.14 -6.70 -11.58
N VAL A 402 -27.34 -7.61 -11.02
CA VAL A 402 -27.00 -7.67 -9.59
C VAL A 402 -25.59 -7.15 -9.40
N LEU A 403 -25.46 -5.96 -8.80
CA LEU A 403 -24.17 -5.37 -8.49
C LEU A 403 -23.53 -6.03 -7.27
N VAL A 404 -22.21 -6.29 -7.33
CA VAL A 404 -21.42 -6.80 -6.18
C VAL A 404 -21.57 -5.89 -4.96
N ASN A 405 -21.67 -4.57 -5.18
CA ASN A 405 -21.98 -3.61 -4.14
C ASN A 405 -23.03 -2.60 -4.62
N HIS A 406 -24.30 -2.91 -4.36
CA HIS A 406 -25.45 -2.05 -4.67
C HIS A 406 -25.44 -0.73 -3.88
N ARG A 407 -24.63 -0.60 -2.82
CA ARG A 407 -24.50 0.60 -1.98
C ARG A 407 -23.22 1.40 -2.26
N ASN A 408 -22.73 1.39 -3.49
CA ASN A 408 -21.46 2.01 -3.86
C ASN A 408 -21.59 3.17 -4.85
N THR A 409 -22.80 3.69 -5.09
CA THR A 409 -23.02 4.73 -6.11
C THR A 409 -22.21 5.99 -5.76
N GLN A 410 -21.97 6.86 -6.75
CA GLN A 410 -21.24 8.10 -6.51
C GLN A 410 -21.83 8.90 -5.34
N SER A 411 -23.16 9.09 -5.31
CA SER A 411 -23.85 9.79 -4.22
C SER A 411 -23.66 9.11 -2.85
N GLN A 412 -23.76 7.79 -2.77
CA GLN A 412 -23.56 7.05 -1.52
C GLN A 412 -22.10 7.14 -1.05
N ARG A 413 -21.14 7.04 -1.97
CA ARG A 413 -19.72 7.22 -1.65
C ARG A 413 -19.43 8.64 -1.19
N ASP A 414 -19.99 9.64 -1.83
CA ASP A 414 -19.81 11.04 -1.45
C ASP A 414 -20.40 11.33 -0.07
N ARG A 415 -21.58 10.77 0.23
CA ARG A 415 -22.18 10.81 1.56
C ARG A 415 -21.28 10.13 2.61
N ASN A 416 -20.80 8.92 2.33
CA ASN A 416 -19.92 8.18 3.24
C ASN A 416 -18.57 8.90 3.43
N ASN A 417 -18.03 9.51 2.38
CA ASN A 417 -16.80 10.31 2.44
C ASN A 417 -17.02 11.60 3.25
N ALA A 418 -18.15 12.27 3.07
CA ALA A 418 -18.52 13.44 3.86
C ALA A 418 -18.67 13.08 5.35
N ALA A 419 -19.37 11.98 5.65
CA ALA A 419 -19.50 11.47 7.02
C ALA A 419 -18.13 11.12 7.64
N ARG A 420 -17.24 10.45 6.88
CA ARG A 420 -15.86 10.17 7.33
C ARG A 420 -15.07 11.45 7.58
N ARG A 421 -15.15 12.44 6.69
CA ARG A 421 -14.49 13.74 6.87
C ARG A 421 -15.01 14.47 8.11
N ALA A 422 -16.33 14.46 8.32
CA ALA A 422 -16.93 15.04 9.52
C ALA A 422 -16.47 14.32 10.79
N SER A 423 -16.41 12.98 10.77
CA SER A 423 -15.89 12.19 11.89
C SER A 423 -14.41 12.46 12.17
N HIS A 424 -13.57 12.56 11.13
CA HIS A 424 -12.16 12.92 11.30
C HIS A 424 -11.98 14.34 11.83
N HIS A 425 -12.80 15.28 11.34
CA HIS A 425 -12.80 16.65 11.85
C HIS A 425 -13.20 16.68 13.33
N GLN A 426 -14.25 15.95 13.71
CA GLN A 426 -14.65 15.83 15.12
C GLN A 426 -13.55 15.21 15.98
N GLN A 427 -12.90 14.14 15.52
CA GLN A 427 -11.77 13.55 16.24
C GLN A 427 -10.59 14.52 16.37
N ALA A 428 -10.30 15.31 15.33
CA ALA A 428 -9.26 16.33 15.38
C ALA A 428 -9.61 17.44 16.39
N LEU A 429 -10.87 17.91 16.40
CA LEU A 429 -11.35 18.87 17.39
C LEU A 429 -11.25 18.32 18.81
N ASN A 430 -11.68 17.07 19.03
CA ASN A 430 -11.57 16.41 20.34
C ASN A 430 -10.11 16.28 20.78
N ARG A 431 -9.19 15.98 19.85
CA ARG A 431 -7.76 15.90 20.14
C ARG A 431 -7.18 17.26 20.53
N VAL A 432 -7.55 18.33 19.83
CA VAL A 432 -7.13 19.70 20.18
C VAL A 432 -7.69 20.09 21.56
N SER A 433 -8.96 19.79 21.83
CA SER A 433 -9.56 20.04 23.15
C SER A 433 -8.81 19.31 24.26
N ALA A 434 -8.55 18.01 24.08
CA ALA A 434 -7.81 17.21 25.06
C ALA A 434 -6.37 17.71 25.26
N GLN A 435 -5.74 18.23 24.20
CA GLN A 435 -4.39 18.78 24.28
C GLN A 435 -4.37 20.10 25.06
N ASN A 436 -5.36 20.98 24.84
CA ASN A 436 -5.52 22.20 25.64
C ASN A 436 -5.80 21.87 27.12
N GLU A 437 -6.65 20.87 27.40
CA GLU A 437 -6.91 20.42 28.77
C GLU A 437 -5.64 19.88 29.46
N LEU A 438 -4.78 19.15 28.72
CA LEU A 438 -3.49 18.70 29.24
C LEU A 438 -2.55 19.88 29.54
N GLU A 439 -2.47 20.87 28.65
CA GLU A 439 -1.66 22.08 28.87
C GLU A 439 -2.14 22.87 30.10
N ASP A 440 -3.46 23.00 30.30
CA ASP A 440 -4.04 23.64 31.48
C ASP A 440 -3.72 22.88 32.78
N ILE A 441 -3.78 21.55 32.75
CA ILE A 441 -3.39 20.69 33.89
C ILE A 441 -1.90 20.85 34.19
N ASP A 442 -1.03 20.86 33.18
CA ASP A 442 0.41 21.03 33.35
C ASP A 442 0.74 22.40 33.96
N LEU A 443 0.07 23.46 33.52
CA LEU A 443 0.14 24.79 34.12
C LEU A 443 -0.30 24.80 35.60
N ALA A 444 -1.36 24.07 35.93
CA ALA A 444 -1.83 23.95 37.31
C ALA A 444 -0.85 23.18 38.19
N LEU A 445 -0.28 22.08 37.69
CA LEU A 445 0.76 21.30 38.37
C LEU A 445 2.01 22.13 38.62
N GLN A 446 2.41 22.96 37.67
CA GLN A 446 3.57 23.85 37.81
C GLN A 446 3.34 24.90 38.91
N LYS A 447 2.15 25.53 38.95
CA LYS A 447 1.77 26.47 40.02
C LYS A 447 1.75 25.81 41.40
N GLU A 448 1.23 24.58 41.49
CA GLU A 448 1.22 23.82 42.76
C GLU A 448 2.64 23.46 43.22
N ALA A 449 3.53 23.09 42.28
CA ALA A 449 4.94 22.82 42.59
C ALA A 449 5.66 24.08 43.11
N GLU A 450 5.39 25.26 42.53
CA GLU A 450 5.90 26.55 43.02
C GLU A 450 5.36 26.88 44.42
N ALA A 451 4.07 26.68 44.67
CA ALA A 451 3.46 26.87 45.99
C ALA A 451 4.07 25.94 47.05
N ARG A 452 4.35 24.68 46.70
CA ARG A 452 5.03 23.73 47.61
C ARG A 452 6.45 24.17 47.95
N LYS A 453 7.20 24.71 46.97
CA LYS A 453 8.54 25.28 47.22
C LYS A 453 8.46 26.47 48.20
N ALA A 454 7.52 27.40 47.97
CA ALA A 454 7.32 28.53 48.88
C ALA A 454 6.91 28.07 50.30
N SER A 455 6.03 27.07 50.40
CA SER A 455 5.60 26.51 51.68
C SER A 455 6.74 25.82 52.44
N THR A 456 7.61 25.09 51.73
CA THR A 456 8.79 24.46 52.33
C THR A 456 9.82 25.47 52.81
N GLU A 457 10.03 26.57 52.06
CA GLU A 457 10.85 27.70 52.50
C GLU A 457 10.29 28.36 53.76
N HIS A 458 8.99 28.66 53.79
CA HIS A 458 8.36 29.24 54.98
C HIS A 458 8.44 28.32 56.21
N SER A 459 8.32 27.01 56.01
CA SER A 459 8.50 26.01 57.07
C SER A 459 9.94 25.99 57.61
N LYS A 460 10.95 26.19 56.75
CA LYS A 460 12.35 26.35 57.18
C LYS A 460 12.53 27.62 58.01
N GLU A 461 11.99 28.76 57.58
CA GLU A 461 12.06 30.01 58.35
C GLU A 461 11.41 29.88 59.73
N LEU A 462 10.25 29.23 59.83
CA LEU A 462 9.58 28.98 61.11
C LEU A 462 10.40 28.04 62.02
N ARG A 463 11.09 27.04 61.46
CA ARG A 463 12.01 26.18 62.21
C ARG A 463 13.22 26.96 62.72
N GLU A 464 13.74 27.91 61.94
CA GLU A 464 14.84 28.78 62.35
C GLU A 464 14.41 29.78 63.43
N LYS A 465 13.27 30.45 63.27
CA LYS A 465 12.68 31.31 64.31
C LYS A 465 12.43 30.54 65.61
N LYS A 466 11.94 29.29 65.52
CA LYS A 466 11.77 28.41 66.68
C LYS A 466 13.10 28.08 67.35
N LYS A 467 14.16 27.77 66.59
CA LYS A 467 15.50 27.54 67.15
C LYS A 467 16.07 28.81 67.80
N ALA A 468 15.92 29.96 67.17
CA ALA A 468 16.39 31.25 67.70
C ALA A 468 15.67 31.64 69.00
N LEU A 469 14.35 31.46 69.07
CA LEU A 469 13.55 31.65 70.28
C LEU A 469 13.95 30.67 71.40
N GLN A 470 14.26 29.42 71.08
CA GLN A 470 14.74 28.43 72.06
C GLN A 470 16.13 28.80 72.64
N MET A 471 17.00 29.42 71.83
CA MET A 471 18.33 29.88 72.26
C MET A 471 18.26 31.15 73.13
N THR A 472 17.29 32.05 72.89
CA THR A 472 17.15 33.32 73.63
C THR A 472 16.31 33.22 74.89
N SER A 473 15.33 32.31 74.97
CA SER A 473 14.40 32.22 76.11
C SER A 473 14.77 31.18 77.17
N GLY A 474 15.76 30.31 76.93
CA GLY A 474 16.16 29.26 77.87
C GLY A 474 15.10 28.18 78.13
N VAL A 475 13.98 28.19 77.40
CA VAL A 475 12.88 27.23 77.54
C VAL A 475 13.29 25.87 76.95
N LYS A 476 13.58 24.89 77.83
CA LYS A 476 13.86 23.50 77.44
C LYS A 476 12.62 22.84 76.84
N LYS A 477 12.84 21.96 75.85
CA LYS A 477 11.82 21.07 75.25
C LYS A 477 10.93 20.46 76.35
N THR A 478 9.64 20.77 76.33
CA THR A 478 8.65 20.01 77.07
C THR A 478 8.62 18.59 76.51
N LYS A 479 8.99 17.62 77.34
CA LYS A 479 8.91 16.20 77.04
C LYS A 479 7.42 15.83 77.04
N LYS A 480 6.76 15.86 75.88
CA LYS A 480 5.42 15.29 75.76
C LYS A 480 5.53 13.77 75.70
N GLN A 481 5.09 13.16 76.79
CA GLN A 481 4.81 11.75 76.96
C GLN A 481 3.67 11.37 75.99
N GLY A 482 3.85 10.27 75.28
CA GLY A 482 3.16 9.96 74.03
C GLY A 482 1.69 9.58 74.17
N GLU A 483 0.92 9.99 73.17
CA GLU A 483 -0.29 9.32 72.76
C GLU A 483 -0.04 8.78 71.35
N LYS A 484 -0.27 7.47 71.22
CA LYS A 484 -0.01 6.67 70.02
C LYS A 484 -1.06 7.03 68.97
N ASP A 485 -0.61 7.50 67.82
CA ASP A 485 -1.18 7.06 66.54
C ASP A 485 -0.06 7.01 65.51
N LYS A 486 0.26 5.77 65.11
CA LYS A 486 1.18 5.49 64.01
C LYS A 486 0.41 5.61 62.71
N VAL A 487 0.67 6.66 61.94
CA VAL A 487 0.74 6.54 60.48
C VAL A 487 2.11 7.07 60.06
N LYS A 488 3.04 6.15 59.82
CA LYS A 488 4.38 6.45 59.28
C LYS A 488 4.20 6.86 57.81
N LEU A 489 4.50 8.11 57.50
CA LEU A 489 4.94 8.49 56.15
C LEU A 489 6.43 8.12 56.01
N PRO A 490 6.89 7.52 54.89
CA PRO A 490 8.30 7.19 54.68
C PRO A 490 9.15 8.45 54.50
N ASP A 491 10.38 8.42 55.03
CA ASP A 491 11.37 9.49 54.99
C ASP A 491 12.23 9.40 53.70
N GLU A 492 12.61 10.54 53.13
CA GLU A 492 13.22 10.72 51.80
C GLU A 492 14.73 10.36 51.73
N THR A 493 15.20 9.43 52.57
CA THR A 493 16.64 9.09 52.66
C THR A 493 17.01 7.64 52.36
N GLU A 494 16.15 6.91 51.62
CA GLU A 494 16.42 5.54 51.12
C GLU A 494 16.31 5.40 49.58
N MET A 495 16.56 6.46 48.79
CA MET A 495 16.57 6.39 47.31
C MET A 495 17.86 6.91 46.67
N ALA A 496 18.98 6.79 47.39
CA ALA A 496 20.31 7.04 46.84
C ALA A 496 21.17 5.79 47.01
N GLY A 497 21.06 4.89 46.04
CA GLY A 497 21.95 3.75 45.90
C GLY A 497 21.20 2.48 45.54
N LEU A 498 21.06 2.21 44.25
CA LEU A 498 21.32 0.91 43.64
C LEU A 498 21.36 1.08 42.12
N THR A 499 22.44 0.55 41.56
CA THR A 499 22.95 0.71 40.20
C THR A 499 22.22 -0.16 39.17
N GLU A 500 22.38 0.22 37.90
CA GLU A 500 22.12 -0.59 36.71
C GLU A 500 22.65 -2.03 36.83
N SER A 501 21.76 -3.03 36.74
CA SER A 501 21.95 -4.26 35.97
C SER A 501 20.72 -5.16 36.07
N ASP A 502 20.39 -5.84 34.98
CA ASP A 502 19.42 -6.94 34.83
C ASP A 502 17.97 -6.55 34.45
N ALA A 503 17.87 -6.08 33.20
CA ALA A 503 16.65 -6.19 32.41
C ALA A 503 16.37 -7.67 32.06
N ILE A 504 15.30 -8.23 32.63
CA ILE A 504 14.68 -9.48 32.18
C ILE A 504 13.26 -9.13 31.73
N TYR A 505 13.01 -9.27 30.42
CA TYR A 505 11.70 -9.16 29.79
C TYR A 505 10.75 -10.28 30.24
N PRO A 506 9.44 -10.00 30.32
CA PRO A 506 8.44 -10.98 29.95
C PRO A 506 7.61 -10.49 28.74
N GLU A 507 7.86 -11.12 27.60
CA GLU A 507 6.81 -11.39 26.62
C GLU A 507 5.70 -12.19 27.30
N GLN A 508 4.45 -11.72 27.20
CA GLN A 508 3.18 -12.46 27.16
C GLN A 508 2.05 -11.62 27.77
N LEU A 509 1.55 -10.66 27.00
CA LEU A 509 0.19 -10.16 27.16
C LEU A 509 -0.64 -10.70 26.00
N ALA A 510 -1.26 -11.84 26.28
CA ALA A 510 -2.27 -12.45 25.44
C ALA A 510 -3.48 -11.52 25.36
N PHE A 511 -3.93 -11.33 24.11
CA PHE A 511 -5.24 -10.83 23.71
C PHE A 511 -6.36 -11.45 24.57
N MET A 512 -7.05 -10.63 25.36
CA MET A 512 -8.43 -10.91 25.77
C MET A 512 -9.37 -9.93 25.07
N PRO A 513 -10.46 -10.42 24.46
CA PRO A 513 -11.47 -9.58 23.80
C PRO A 513 -12.39 -8.96 24.85
N GLN A 514 -12.58 -7.64 24.81
CA GLN A 514 -13.65 -6.99 25.55
C GLN A 514 -15.00 -7.23 24.87
N SER A 515 -15.91 -7.78 25.66
CA SER A 515 -17.31 -8.02 25.35
C SER A 515 -18.19 -6.81 25.67
N ALA A 516 -19.13 -6.55 24.76
CA ALA A 516 -20.56 -6.38 25.01
C ALA A 516 -21.16 -5.04 25.50
N HIS A 517 -22.25 -4.72 24.80
CA HIS A 517 -23.45 -3.94 25.13
C HIS A 517 -23.38 -2.40 25.24
N MET A 518 -24.05 -1.75 24.29
CA MET A 518 -25.30 -1.06 24.63
C MET A 518 -26.25 -1.01 23.43
N GLU A 519 -27.40 -1.66 23.59
CA GLU A 519 -28.59 -1.53 22.75
C GLU A 519 -29.25 -0.18 23.02
N SER A 520 -29.77 0.46 21.97
CA SER A 520 -30.87 1.41 22.09
C SER A 520 -31.91 1.07 21.04
N THR A 521 -33.00 0.49 21.52
CA THR A 521 -34.24 0.21 20.81
C THR A 521 -34.96 1.49 20.41
N SER A 522 -35.39 1.59 19.15
CA SER A 522 -36.63 2.27 18.79
C SER A 522 -37.32 1.49 17.69
N GLY A 523 -38.48 0.94 18.03
CA GLY A 523 -39.31 0.13 17.16
C GLY A 523 -40.11 0.98 16.17
N VAL A 524 -40.32 0.40 14.99
CA VAL A 524 -41.51 0.60 14.17
C VAL A 524 -41.85 -0.77 13.60
N GLU A 525 -42.96 -1.34 14.08
CA GLU A 525 -43.62 -2.51 13.48
C GLU A 525 -44.24 -2.12 12.13
N LEU A 526 -44.14 -3.04 11.16
CA LEU A 526 -45.13 -3.24 10.09
C LEU A 526 -44.94 -4.66 9.55
N ASP A 527 -45.92 -5.51 9.91
CA ASP A 527 -46.60 -6.55 9.12
C ASP A 527 -46.07 -6.88 7.72
N SER A 528 -46.19 -8.08 7.15
CA SER A 528 -46.59 -9.43 7.55
C SER A 528 -46.48 -10.24 6.26
N GLU A 529 -46.12 -11.53 6.36
CA GLU A 529 -46.37 -12.56 5.34
C GLU A 529 -45.75 -12.39 3.94
N LEU A 530 -44.66 -13.11 3.69
CA LEU A 530 -44.53 -13.87 2.44
C LEU A 530 -43.69 -15.14 2.69
N GLN A 531 -44.38 -16.27 2.83
CA GLN A 531 -43.77 -17.60 2.78
C GLN A 531 -43.26 -17.88 1.36
N LEU A 532 -41.99 -18.26 1.22
CA LEU A 532 -41.47 -18.89 0.00
C LEU A 532 -40.90 -20.28 0.34
N PRO A 533 -41.13 -21.28 -0.53
CA PRO A 533 -40.92 -22.68 -0.20
C PRO A 533 -39.44 -23.09 -0.26
N SER A 534 -39.10 -24.05 0.60
CA SER A 534 -37.85 -24.80 0.58
C SER A 534 -37.74 -25.63 -0.71
N ALA A 535 -36.88 -25.22 -1.63
CA ALA A 535 -36.40 -26.07 -2.72
C ALA A 535 -34.88 -26.12 -2.68
N GLY A 536 -34.35 -27.26 -2.24
CA GLY A 536 -32.94 -27.58 -2.34
C GLY A 536 -32.55 -27.76 -3.81
N PHE A 537 -31.63 -26.94 -4.29
CA PHE A 537 -30.87 -27.19 -5.50
C PHE A 537 -29.40 -27.07 -5.16
N ALA A 538 -28.77 -28.23 -4.93
CA ALA A 538 -27.33 -28.36 -4.97
C ALA A 538 -26.92 -28.30 -6.45
N PHE A 539 -26.21 -27.23 -6.83
CA PHE A 539 -25.47 -27.20 -8.10
C PHE A 539 -24.01 -27.52 -7.78
N GLU A 540 -23.59 -28.74 -8.10
CA GLU A 540 -22.19 -29.10 -8.24
C GLU A 540 -21.60 -28.30 -9.41
N LEU A 541 -20.72 -27.35 -9.08
CA LEU A 541 -19.87 -26.67 -10.05
C LEU A 541 -18.81 -27.67 -10.54
N ASN A 542 -19.02 -28.27 -11.71
CA ASN A 542 -18.01 -29.12 -12.33
C ASN A 542 -16.96 -28.25 -13.04
N PHE A 543 -15.89 -27.93 -12.30
CA PHE A 543 -14.76 -27.11 -12.73
C PHE A 543 -13.81 -27.84 -13.70
N ASP A 544 -13.99 -29.15 -13.89
CA ASP A 544 -13.08 -30.01 -14.66
C ASP A 544 -13.25 -29.84 -16.18
N ASP A 545 -14.41 -29.41 -16.66
CA ASP A 545 -14.65 -29.22 -18.11
C ASP A 545 -13.88 -28.03 -18.70
N TYR A 546 -13.51 -27.04 -17.88
CA TYR A 546 -12.72 -25.88 -18.33
C TYR A 546 -11.21 -26.16 -18.36
N ILE A 547 -10.74 -27.12 -17.57
CA ILE A 547 -9.32 -27.55 -17.56
C ILE A 547 -9.04 -28.55 -18.69
N ALA A 548 -10.03 -29.35 -19.11
CA ALA A 548 -9.87 -30.29 -20.22
C ALA A 548 -9.51 -29.60 -21.55
N ALA A 549 -9.93 -28.35 -21.74
CA ALA A 549 -9.54 -27.53 -22.90
C ALA A 549 -8.11 -26.94 -22.81
N TYR A 550 -7.43 -27.09 -21.67
CA TYR A 550 -6.07 -26.59 -21.44
C TYR A 550 -5.00 -27.71 -21.57
N ILE A 551 -5.41 -28.97 -21.73
CA ILE A 551 -4.53 -30.16 -21.82
C ILE A 551 -4.66 -30.91 -23.18
N LYS A 552 -5.34 -30.33 -24.17
CA LYS A 552 -5.15 -30.70 -25.59
C LYS A 552 -4.62 -29.49 -26.35
#